data_AF-A0A924MNJ7-F1
#
_entry.id   AF-A0A924MNJ7-F1
#
_cell.length_a   1.000
_cell.length_b   1.000
_cell.length_c   1.000
_cell.angle_alpha   90.00
_cell.angle_beta   90.00
_cell.angle_gamma   90.00
#
_symmetry.space_group_name_H-M   'P 1'
#
loop_
_entity.id
_entity.type
_entity.pdbx_description
1 polymer ?
#
loop_
_entity_poly.entity_id
_entity_poly.type
_entity_poly.pdbx_seq_one_letter_code
_entity_poly.pdbx_strand_id
1 'polypeptide(L)'
;ATAPVASASAVAAPAVPAAKSKAKLSYKEQRELDELPRKIEALETEHKALEASLASTELYSQGKDKIAAAQARFAQLDEQLLAMMERWEELGKK
;
A
#
# COMPACT_ATOMS: atom_id res chain seq x y z
N ALA A 1 -59.97 0.93 -3.62
CA ALA A 1 -60.13 -0.37 -2.94
C ALA A 1 -59.67 -1.48 -3.89
N THR A 2 -58.89 -2.43 -3.36
CA THR A 2 -58.64 -3.84 -3.81
C THR A 2 -58.16 -4.06 -5.26
N ALA A 3 -56.86 -4.29 -5.56
CA ALA A 3 -55.97 -5.47 -5.33
C ALA A 3 -56.33 -6.70 -6.22
N PRO A 4 -55.48 -7.75 -6.49
CA PRO A 4 -54.15 -8.09 -5.92
C PRO A 4 -53.13 -8.90 -6.82
N VAL A 5 -52.01 -9.33 -6.21
CA VAL A 5 -51.04 -10.47 -6.43
C VAL A 5 -50.16 -10.53 -7.71
N ALA A 6 -48.83 -10.47 -7.65
CA ALA A 6 -47.80 -11.41 -7.15
C ALA A 6 -47.41 -12.56 -8.11
N SER A 7 -46.14 -12.57 -8.54
CA SER A 7 -45.38 -13.75 -9.01
C SER A 7 -43.89 -13.45 -8.80
N ALA A 8 -43.30 -13.87 -7.68
CA ALA A 8 -42.66 -15.16 -7.45
C ALA A 8 -41.23 -15.26 -8.06
N SER A 9 -40.26 -15.00 -7.17
CA SER A 9 -39.03 -15.75 -6.90
C SER A 9 -38.34 -16.48 -8.06
N ALA A 10 -37.09 -16.08 -8.34
CA ALA A 10 -36.12 -16.91 -9.04
C ALA A 10 -34.71 -16.78 -8.42
N VAL A 11 -34.50 -17.66 -7.44
CA VAL A 11 -33.29 -18.48 -7.24
C VAL A 11 -31.98 -17.78 -6.84
N ALA A 12 -31.62 -18.01 -5.57
CA ALA A 12 -30.24 -18.07 -5.12
C ALA A 12 -29.50 -19.20 -5.86
N ALA A 13 -28.38 -18.88 -6.51
CA ALA A 13 -27.37 -19.87 -6.86
C ALA A 13 -26.02 -19.40 -6.28
N PRO A 14 -25.30 -20.27 -5.54
CA PRO A 14 -24.03 -19.96 -4.96
C PRO A 14 -22.99 -19.89 -6.08
N ALA A 15 -22.42 -18.70 -6.30
CA ALA A 15 -21.26 -18.59 -7.18
C ALA A 15 -20.11 -19.36 -6.52
N VAL A 16 -19.82 -20.50 -7.14
CA VAL A 16 -18.70 -21.42 -6.93
C VAL A 16 -17.44 -20.72 -6.40
N PRO A 17 -16.65 -21.36 -5.52
CA PRO A 17 -15.31 -20.86 -5.23
C PRO A 17 -14.53 -20.94 -6.54
N ALA A 18 -14.37 -19.79 -7.21
CA ALA A 18 -13.56 -19.69 -8.40
C ALA A 18 -12.18 -20.25 -8.02
N ALA A 19 -11.85 -21.39 -8.62
CA ALA A 19 -10.54 -21.99 -8.49
C ALA A 19 -9.52 -20.89 -8.74
N LYS A 20 -8.60 -20.71 -7.79
CA LYS A 20 -7.51 -19.73 -7.85
C LYS A 20 -6.59 -20.13 -9.00
N SER A 21 -7.01 -19.91 -10.24
CA SER A 21 -6.10 -19.84 -11.38
C SER A 21 -5.07 -18.79 -11.01
N LYS A 22 -3.79 -19.17 -11.03
CA LYS A 22 -2.67 -18.25 -10.84
C LYS A 22 -2.92 -17.06 -11.79
N ALA A 23 -3.41 -15.96 -11.23
CA ALA A 23 -3.92 -14.87 -12.03
C ALA A 23 -2.70 -14.10 -12.53
N LYS A 24 -2.30 -14.35 -13.79
CA LYS A 24 -1.27 -13.58 -14.48
C LYS A 24 -1.48 -12.09 -14.18
N LEU A 25 -0.41 -11.39 -13.81
CA LEU A 25 -0.43 -9.95 -13.56
C LEU A 25 -1.28 -9.21 -14.59
N SER A 26 -2.22 -8.40 -14.11
CA SER A 26 -2.95 -7.48 -14.96
C SER A 26 -2.02 -6.37 -15.46
N TYR A 27 -2.34 -5.72 -16.58
CA TYR A 27 -1.52 -4.62 -17.14
C TYR A 27 -1.19 -3.52 -16.11
N LYS A 28 -2.15 -3.22 -15.22
CA LYS A 28 -1.96 -2.27 -14.12
C LYS A 28 -0.96 -2.76 -13.08
N GLU A 29 -1.05 -4.03 -12.71
CA GLU A 29 -0.16 -4.66 -11.73
C GLU A 29 1.26 -4.80 -12.29
N GLN A 30 1.41 -5.07 -13.58
CA GLN A 30 2.71 -5.16 -14.24
C GLN A 30 3.40 -3.79 -14.33
N ARG A 31 2.64 -2.71 -14.53
CA ARG A 31 3.17 -1.33 -14.42
C ARG A 31 3.58 -0.99 -12.99
N GLU A 32 2.75 -1.37 -12.02
CA GLU A 32 3.06 -1.19 -10.60
C GLU A 32 4.37 -1.91 -10.22
N LEU A 33 4.57 -3.15 -10.66
CA LEU A 33 5.80 -3.91 -10.42
C LEU A 33 7.05 -3.26 -11.03
N ASP A 34 6.94 -2.63 -12.19
CA ASP A 34 8.03 -1.91 -12.86
C ASP A 34 8.35 -0.57 -12.16
N GLU A 35 7.32 0.11 -11.63
CA GLU A 35 7.47 1.39 -10.94
C GLU A 35 7.90 1.25 -9.47
N LEU A 36 7.54 0.14 -8.81
CA LEU A 36 7.78 -0.09 -7.39
C LEU A 36 9.27 0.00 -7.00
N PRO A 37 10.23 -0.60 -7.72
CA PRO A 37 11.66 -0.47 -7.40
C PRO A 37 12.10 0.98 -7.34
N ARG A 38 11.69 1.80 -8.32
CA ARG A 38 12.02 3.22 -8.35
C ARG A 38 11.38 3.98 -7.20
N LYS A 39 10.15 3.63 -6.82
CA LYS A 39 9.45 4.23 -5.67
C LYS A 39 10.15 3.87 -4.35
N ILE A 40 10.58 2.61 -4.21
CA ILE A 40 11.36 2.11 -3.07
C ILE A 40 12.67 2.89 -2.96
N GLU A 41 13.46 2.99 -4.03
CA GLU A 41 14.73 3.75 -4.03
C GLU A 41 14.54 5.23 -3.64
N ALA A 42 13.46 5.86 -4.11
CA ALA A 42 13.13 7.24 -3.75
C ALA A 42 12.77 7.37 -2.26
N LEU A 43 11.98 6.43 -1.73
CA LEU A 43 11.63 6.39 -0.31
C LEU A 43 12.85 6.07 0.57
N GLU A 44 13.74 5.17 0.15
CA GLU A 44 15.00 4.89 0.85
C GLU A 44 15.91 6.13 0.90
N THR A 45 15.97 6.88 -0.20
CA THR A 45 16.74 8.13 -0.24
C THR A 45 16.17 9.15 0.73
N GLU A 46 14.84 9.33 0.76
CA GLU A 46 14.18 10.22 1.71
C GLU A 46 14.40 9.75 3.15
N HIS A 47 14.23 8.46 3.42
CA HIS A 47 14.42 7.83 4.72
C HIS A 47 15.83 8.07 5.26
N LYS A 48 16.85 7.85 4.43
CA LYS A 48 18.26 8.03 4.79
C LYS A 48 18.63 9.50 4.97
N ALA A 49 18.08 10.40 4.16
CA ALA A 49 18.24 11.84 4.35
C ALA A 49 17.64 12.30 5.68
N LEU A 50 16.47 11.77 6.03
CA LEU A 50 15.78 12.09 7.27
C LEU A 50 16.50 11.50 8.49
N GLU A 51 17.05 10.29 8.37
CA GLU A 51 17.93 9.67 9.37
C GLU A 51 19.14 10.54 9.66
N ALA A 52 19.83 11.00 8.61
CA ALA A 52 21.00 11.86 8.72
C ALA A 52 20.63 13.22 9.37
N SER A 53 19.44 13.75 9.06
CA SER A 53 18.93 14.96 9.68
C SER A 53 18.62 14.75 11.18
N LEU A 54 18.00 13.62 11.55
CA LEU A 54 17.74 13.23 12.93
C LEU A 54 19.02 12.97 13.75
N ALA A 55 20.07 12.47 13.09
CA ALA A 55 21.40 12.28 13.69
C ALA A 55 22.19 13.60 13.80
N SER A 56 21.75 14.67 13.13
CA SER A 56 22.45 15.95 13.15
C SER A 56 22.14 16.77 14.39
N THR A 57 23.18 17.31 15.02
CA THR A 57 23.06 18.21 16.19
C THR A 57 22.30 19.50 15.85
N GLU A 58 22.22 19.88 14.58
CA GLU A 58 21.51 21.06 14.10
C GLU A 58 19.99 20.97 14.34
N LEU A 59 19.42 19.76 14.26
CA LEU A 59 18.00 19.52 14.50
C LEU A 59 17.61 19.79 15.97
N TYR A 60 18.52 19.57 16.91
CA TYR A 60 18.31 19.90 18.33
C TYR A 60 18.15 21.40 18.55
N SER A 61 18.72 22.23 17.67
CA SER A 61 18.55 23.69 17.71
C SER A 61 17.22 24.13 17.09
N GLN A 62 16.58 23.31 16.25
CA GLN A 62 15.27 23.60 15.65
C GLN A 62 14.09 23.33 16.59
N GLY A 63 14.33 22.65 17.72
CA GLY A 63 13.35 22.43 18.80
C GLY A 63 12.60 21.09 18.72
N LYS A 64 12.07 20.68 19.87
CA LYS A 64 11.46 19.35 20.09
C LYS A 64 10.32 19.01 19.13
N ASP A 65 9.54 19.99 18.70
CA ASP A 65 8.41 19.80 17.79
C ASP A 65 8.88 19.34 16.39
N LYS A 66 9.95 19.96 15.88
CA LYS A 66 10.58 19.58 14.60
C LYS A 66 11.20 18.19 14.67
N ILE A 67 11.83 17.86 15.80
CA ILE A 67 12.38 16.51 16.04
C ILE A 67 11.25 15.48 16.04
N ALA A 68 10.16 15.73 16.77
CA ALA A 68 9.01 14.82 16.82
C ALA A 68 8.36 14.62 15.44
N ALA A 69 8.20 15.70 14.67
CA ALA A 69 7.68 15.63 13.30
C ALA A 69 8.61 14.83 12.37
N ALA A 70 9.93 15.01 12.48
CA ALA A 70 10.90 14.21 11.74
C ALA A 70 10.85 12.74 12.16
N GLN A 71 10.82 12.41 13.45
CA GLN A 71 10.69 11.03 13.91
C GLN A 71 9.38 10.36 13.44
N ALA A 72 8.26 11.08 13.46
CA ALA A 72 7.00 10.58 12.95
C ALA A 72 7.07 10.32 11.43
N ARG A 73 7.69 11.22 10.67
CA ARG A 73 7.88 11.04 9.24
C ARG A 73 8.82 9.87 8.92
N PHE A 74 9.86 9.68 9.72
CA PHE A 74 10.79 8.55 9.62
C PHE A 74 10.06 7.22 9.77
N ALA A 75 9.29 7.05 10.86
CA ALA A 75 8.50 5.85 11.09
C ALA A 75 7.50 5.58 9.95
N GLN A 76 6.84 6.63 9.45
CA GLN A 76 5.92 6.49 8.33
C GLN A 76 6.63 6.06 7.04
N LEU A 77 7.87 6.52 6.81
CA LEU A 77 8.66 6.09 5.65
C LEU A 77 9.07 4.64 5.76
N ASP A 78 9.48 4.18 6.94
CA ASP A 78 9.84 2.79 7.21
C ASP A 78 8.66 1.84 6.94
N GLU A 79 7.47 2.17 7.46
CA GLU A 79 6.24 1.41 7.19
C GLU A 79 5.86 1.41 5.69
N GLN A 80 5.99 2.54 5.00
CA GLN A 80 5.71 2.62 3.56
C GLN A 80 6.70 1.80 2.75
N LEU A 81 7.98 1.81 3.13
CA LEU A 81 9.03 1.02 2.50
C LEU A 81 8.72 -0.46 2.61
N LEU A 82 8.43 -0.93 3.81
CA LEU A 82 8.08 -2.33 4.06
C LEU A 82 6.83 -2.75 3.28
N ALA A 83 5.78 -1.92 3.27
CA ALA A 83 4.56 -2.19 2.50
C ALA A 83 4.82 -2.23 0.98
N MET A 84 5.67 -1.34 0.45
CA MET A 84 6.04 -1.33 -0.97
C MET A 84 6.86 -2.56 -1.35
N MET A 85 7.78 -2.99 -0.48
CA MET A 85 8.57 -4.21 -0.67
C MET A 85 7.68 -5.46 -0.66
N GLU A 86 6.80 -5.58 0.33
CA GLU A 86 5.85 -6.70 0.42
C GLU A 86 4.96 -6.74 -0.83
N ARG A 87 4.45 -5.58 -1.27
CA ARG A 87 3.67 -5.46 -2.50
C ARG A 87 4.47 -5.89 -3.73
N TRP A 88 5.74 -5.48 -3.83
CA TRP A 88 6.59 -5.85 -4.95
C TRP A 88 6.84 -7.36 -5.02
N GLU A 89 7.09 -7.99 -3.87
CA GLU A 89 7.24 -9.44 -3.77
C GLU A 89 5.93 -10.18 -4.09
N GLU A 90 4.80 -9.71 -3.58
CA GLU A 90 3.47 -10.27 -3.88
C GLU A 90 3.17 -10.25 -5.38
N LEU A 91 3.45 -9.12 -6.04
CA LEU A 91 3.28 -8.98 -7.48
C LEU A 91 4.25 -9.89 -8.26
N GLY A 92 5.52 -9.99 -7.83
CA GLY A 92 6.52 -10.84 -8.47
C GLY A 92 6.26 -12.33 -8.34
N LYS A 93 5.51 -12.76 -7.31
CA LYS A 93 5.13 -14.15 -7.07
C LYS A 93 3.91 -14.62 -7.88
N LYS A 94 3.20 -13.69 -8.52
CA LYS A 94 1.90 -13.90 -9.15
C LYS A 94 2.01 -14.33 -10.62
#